data_AF-A0A345T6E4-F1
#
_entry.id   AF-A0A345T6E4-F1
#
_cell.length_a   1.000
_cell.length_b   1.000
_cell.length_c   1.000
_cell.angle_alpha   90.00
_cell.angle_beta   90.00
_cell.angle_gamma   90.00
#
_symmetry.space_group_name_H-M   'P 1'
#
loop_
_entity.id
_entity.type
_entity.pdbx_description
1 polymer ?
#
loop_
_entity_poly.entity_id
_entity_poly.type
_entity_poly.pdbx_seq_one_letter_code
_entity_poly.pdbx_strand_id
1 'polypeptide(L)'
;MVPLWLAEAAEDDPQAAEAARRAWQDTGRLPPETAQELADWVTARVTDTGFNQDEGPTRPGPRITVADKEAVHRWLRGQGHRV
;
A
#
# COMPACT_ATOMS: atom_id res chain seq x y z
N MET A 1 2.62 6.40 0.38
CA MET A 1 2.11 5.03 0.24
C MET A 1 0.63 5.00 -0.10
N VAL A 2 -0.28 5.47 0.77
CA VAL A 2 -1.73 5.48 0.48
C VAL A 2 -2.09 6.10 -0.88
N PRO A 3 -1.57 7.27 -1.29
CA PRO A 3 -1.89 7.83 -2.61
C PRO A 3 -1.38 7.01 -3.80
N LEU A 4 -0.27 6.27 -3.63
CA LEU A 4 0.31 5.43 -4.68
C LEU A 4 -0.53 4.17 -4.87
N TRP A 5 -0.93 3.54 -3.77
CA TRP A 5 -1.85 2.42 -3.79
C TRP A 5 -3.21 2.82 -4.38
N LEU A 6 -3.77 3.97 -3.98
CA LEU A 6 -5.04 4.47 -4.51
C LEU A 6 -5.01 4.73 -6.03
N ALA A 7 -3.91 5.28 -6.54
CA ALA A 7 -3.76 5.55 -7.97
C ALA A 7 -3.81 4.26 -8.78
N GLU A 8 -3.23 3.19 -8.26
CA GLU A 8 -3.21 1.89 -8.92
C GLU A 8 -4.52 1.11 -8.71
N ALA A 9 -5.08 1.12 -7.50
CA ALA A 9 -6.38 0.51 -7.23
C ALA A 9 -7.48 1.11 -8.13
N ALA A 10 -7.34 2.38 -8.51
CA ALA A 10 -8.24 3.04 -9.44
C ALA A 10 -8.13 2.53 -10.89
N GLU A 11 -7.04 1.86 -11.28
CA GLU A 11 -6.93 1.20 -12.59
C GLU A 11 -7.82 -0.06 -12.66
N ASP A 12 -8.00 -0.75 -11.53
CA ASP A 12 -8.83 -1.94 -11.40
C ASP A 12 -10.29 -1.61 -11.04
N ASP A 13 -10.50 -0.81 -9.98
CA ASP A 13 -11.82 -0.36 -9.51
C ASP A 13 -11.78 1.11 -9.05
N PRO A 14 -12.12 2.06 -9.95
CA PRO A 14 -12.17 3.49 -9.65
C PRO A 14 -13.14 3.85 -8.52
N GLN A 15 -14.25 3.12 -8.37
CA GLN A 15 -15.27 3.45 -7.38
C GLN A 15 -14.80 3.05 -5.98
N ALA A 16 -14.22 1.85 -5.84
CA ALA A 16 -13.63 1.40 -4.59
C ALA A 16 -12.46 2.31 -4.18
N ALA A 17 -11.60 2.69 -5.13
CA ALA A 17 -10.49 3.60 -4.87
C ALA A 17 -10.97 4.99 -4.39
N GLU A 18 -12.00 5.55 -5.02
CA GLU A 18 -12.54 6.85 -4.59
C GLU A 18 -13.21 6.77 -3.21
N ALA A 19 -13.92 5.67 -2.91
CA ALA A 19 -14.51 5.46 -1.58
C ALA A 19 -13.42 5.37 -0.49
N ALA A 20 -12.36 4.60 -0.74
CA ALA A 20 -11.20 4.51 0.14
C ALA A 20 -10.51 5.87 0.33
N ARG A 21 -10.37 6.64 -0.76
CA ARG A 21 -9.79 7.99 -0.73
C ARG A 21 -10.59 8.93 0.16
N ARG A 22 -11.92 8.95 0.03
CA ARG A 22 -12.79 9.79 0.86
C ARG A 22 -12.71 9.41 2.33
N ALA A 23 -12.82 8.12 2.64
CA ALA A 23 -12.70 7.63 4.01
C ALA A 23 -11.38 8.07 4.67
N TRP A 24 -10.27 7.96 3.92
CA TRP A 24 -8.96 8.39 4.38
C TRP A 24 -8.86 9.91 4.55
N GLN A 25 -9.40 10.70 3.63
CA GLN A 25 -9.38 12.17 3.71
C GLN A 25 -10.22 12.69 4.88
N ASP A 26 -11.38 12.08 5.13
CA ASP A 26 -12.32 12.52 6.15
C ASP A 26 -11.87 12.13 7.57
N THR A 27 -11.29 10.94 7.73
CA THR A 27 -11.02 10.37 9.05
C THR A 27 -9.54 10.16 9.36
N GLY A 28 -8.67 10.30 8.35
CA GLY A 28 -7.26 9.92 8.43
C GLY A 28 -7.01 8.41 8.50
N ARG A 29 -8.07 7.58 8.37
CA ARG A 29 -8.04 6.12 8.55
C ARG A 29 -8.61 5.41 7.33
N LEU A 30 -8.13 4.20 7.10
CA LEU A 30 -8.69 3.33 6.08
C LEU A 30 -9.73 2.38 6.69
N PRO A 31 -10.79 2.02 5.96
CA PRO A 31 -11.65 0.90 6.33
C PRO A 31 -10.83 -0.39 6.50
N PRO A 32 -11.26 -1.36 7.33
CA PRO A 32 -10.49 -2.57 7.60
C PRO A 32 -10.09 -3.38 6.36
N GLU A 33 -11.00 -3.53 5.40
CA GLU A 33 -10.74 -4.27 4.15
C GLU A 33 -9.68 -3.55 3.32
N THR A 34 -9.85 -2.24 3.15
CA THR A 34 -8.91 -1.36 2.45
C THR A 34 -7.52 -1.31 3.10
N ALA A 35 -7.47 -1.37 4.43
CA ALA A 35 -6.22 -1.46 5.18
C ALA A 35 -5.47 -2.78 4.90
N GLN A 36 -6.20 -3.89 4.79
CA GLN A 36 -5.62 -5.18 4.42
C GLN A 36 -5.12 -5.17 2.98
N GLU A 37 -5.90 -4.64 2.04
CA GLU A 37 -5.48 -4.50 0.64
C GLU A 37 -4.21 -3.68 0.50
N LEU A 38 -4.08 -2.56 1.23
CA LEU A 38 -2.86 -1.76 1.26
C LEU A 38 -1.67 -2.56 1.81
N ALA A 39 -1.88 -3.36 2.87
CA ALA A 39 -0.84 -4.20 3.47
C ALA A 39 -0.36 -5.31 2.51
N ASP A 40 -1.28 -5.92 1.79
CA ASP A 40 -0.97 -6.94 0.79
C ASP A 40 -0.28 -6.32 -0.42
N TRP A 41 -0.76 -5.17 -0.89
CA TRP A 41 -0.18 -4.41 -2.00
C TRP A 41 1.26 -4.01 -1.72
N VAL A 42 1.55 -3.45 -0.54
CA VAL A 42 2.92 -3.05 -0.18
C VAL A 42 3.83 -4.25 0.00
N THR A 43 3.31 -5.37 0.52
CA THR A 43 4.05 -6.63 0.65
C THR A 43 4.41 -7.21 -0.71
N ALA A 44 3.48 -7.21 -1.67
CA ALA A 44 3.69 -7.71 -3.03
C ALA A 44 4.63 -6.82 -3.87
N ARG A 45 4.83 -5.56 -3.46
CA ARG A 45 5.64 -4.57 -4.17
C ARG A 45 6.98 -4.25 -3.54
N VAL A 46 7.39 -4.96 -2.49
CA VAL A 46 8.75 -4.83 -1.99
C VAL A 46 9.70 -5.28 -3.10
N THR A 47 10.29 -4.31 -3.79
CA THR A 47 11.25 -4.53 -4.88
C THR A 47 12.68 -4.46 -4.38
N ASP A 48 12.89 -3.90 -3.19
CA ASP A 48 14.19 -3.79 -2.55
C ASP A 48 14.25 -4.72 -1.33
N THR A 49 14.45 -6.00 -1.60
CA THR A 49 14.57 -7.07 -0.60
C THR A 49 16.00 -7.26 -0.09
N GLY A 50 16.96 -6.43 -0.52
CA GLY A 50 18.38 -6.55 -0.17
C GLY A 50 19.11 -7.70 -0.88
N PHE A 51 18.47 -8.41 -1.80
CA PHE A 51 19.12 -9.35 -2.72
C PHE A 51 19.48 -8.61 -4.02
N ASN A 52 20.67 -8.90 -4.57
CA ASN A 52 21.34 -8.26 -5.72
C ASN A 52 20.45 -7.45 -6.68
N GLN A 53 20.90 -6.24 -7.03
CA GLN A 53 20.25 -5.32 -7.98
C GLN A 53 20.15 -5.85 -9.43
N ASP A 54 20.56 -7.10 -9.68
CA ASP A 54 20.64 -7.73 -11.01
C ASP A 54 19.57 -8.84 -11.25
N GLU A 55 18.77 -9.24 -10.27
CA GLU A 55 17.81 -10.33 -10.46
C GLU A 55 16.39 -9.96 -10.04
N GLY A 56 15.61 -9.45 -11.00
CA GLY A 56 14.16 -9.37 -10.90
C GLY A 56 13.55 -8.50 -12.00
N PRO A 57 12.37 -8.86 -12.55
CA PRO A 57 11.68 -7.98 -13.49
C PRO A 57 11.41 -6.64 -12.81
N THR A 58 11.94 -5.56 -13.38
CA THR A 58 11.66 -4.19 -12.96
C THR A 58 10.18 -3.95 -13.21
N ARG A 59 9.34 -4.10 -12.18
CA ARG A 59 7.95 -3.68 -12.28
C ARG A 59 7.93 -2.16 -12.44
N PRO A 60 7.22 -1.60 -13.43
CA PRO A 60 7.00 -0.17 -13.49
C PRO A 60 6.30 0.29 -12.21
N GLY A 61 6.81 1.35 -11.59
CA GLY A 61 6.26 1.88 -10.34
C GLY A 61 7.33 2.40 -9.37
N PRO A 62 6.91 2.95 -8.22
CA PRO A 62 7.82 3.43 -7.19
C PRO A 62 8.63 2.28 -6.58
N ARG A 63 9.92 2.51 -6.30
CA ARG A 63 10.71 1.60 -5.46
C ARG A 63 10.10 1.60 -4.05
N ILE A 64 9.73 0.43 -3.58
CA ILE A 64 9.18 0.22 -2.23
C ILE A 64 10.15 -0.69 -1.49
N THR A 65 10.68 -0.17 -0.39
CA THR A 65 11.64 -0.87 0.46
C THR A 65 10.94 -1.70 1.54
N VAL A 66 11.68 -2.61 2.17
CA VAL A 66 11.22 -3.27 3.40
C VAL A 66 10.86 -2.25 4.49
N ALA A 67 11.61 -1.16 4.60
CA ALA A 67 11.32 -0.10 5.57
C ALA A 67 10.00 0.62 5.28
N ASP A 68 9.68 0.87 4.01
CA ASP A 68 8.40 1.46 3.60
C ASP A 68 7.23 0.54 3.97
N LYS A 69 7.36 -0.76 3.69
CA LYS A 69 6.39 -1.78 4.12
C LYS A 69 6.20 -1.74 5.64
N GLU A 70 7.28 -1.79 6.41
CA GLU A 70 7.21 -1.79 7.88
C GLU A 70 6.56 -0.52 8.43
N ALA A 71 6.86 0.64 7.83
CA ALA A 71 6.24 1.92 8.17
C ALA A 71 4.73 1.88 7.93
N VAL A 72 4.28 1.33 6.79
CA VAL A 72 2.85 1.15 6.49
C VAL A 72 2.18 0.21 7.49
N HIS A 73 2.75 -0.97 7.76
CA HIS A 73 2.16 -1.91 8.71
C HIS A 73 2.08 -1.30 10.12
N ARG A 74 3.10 -0.54 10.54
CA ARG A 74 3.08 0.17 11.83
C ARG A 74 2.00 1.25 11.88
N TRP A 75 1.86 2.03 10.81
CA TRP A 75 0.80 3.05 10.71
C TRP A 75 -0.59 2.43 10.78
N LEU A 76 -0.84 1.34 10.05
CA LEU A 76 -2.10 0.58 10.09
C LEU A 76 -2.39 -0.01 11.48
N ARG A 77 -1.39 -0.60 12.14
CA ARG A 77 -1.52 -1.09 13.52
C ARG A 77 -1.82 0.04 14.51
N GLY A 78 -1.22 1.22 14.30
CA GLY A 78 -1.53 2.42 15.09
C GLY A 78 -2.98 2.89 14.98
N GLN A 79 -3.69 2.48 13.92
CA GLN A 79 -5.12 2.72 13.73
C GLN A 79 -6.02 1.59 14.25
N GLY A 80 -5.42 0.49 14.73
CA GLY A 80 -6.13 -0.69 15.25
C GLY A 80 -6.30 -1.84 14.24
N HIS A 81 -5.67 -1.77 13.07
CA HIS A 81 -5.74 -2.86 12.09
C HIS A 81 -4.75 -3.99 12.42
N ARG A 82 -5.20 -5.23 12.20
CA ARG A 82 -4.40 -6.45 12.45
C ARG A 82 -3.70 -6.90 11.16
N VAL A 83 -2.69 -6.14 10.76
CA VAL A 83 -1.79 -6.42 9.62
C VAL A 83 -0.39 -6.83 10.07
#